data_AF-A0AAU9WZJ1-F1
#
_entry.id   AF-A0AAU9WZJ1-F1
#
_cell.length_a   1.000
_cell.length_b   1.000
_cell.length_c   1.000
_cell.angle_alpha   90.00
_cell.angle_beta   90.00
_cell.angle_gamma   90.00
#
_symmetry.space_group_name_H-M   'P 1'
#
loop_
_entity.id
_entity.type
_entity.pdbx_description
1 polymer ?
#
loop_
_entity_poly.entity_id
_entity_poly.type
_entity_poly.pdbx_seq_one_letter_code
_entity_poly.pdbx_strand_id
1 'polypeptide(L)'
;MKLVLFIVVVIICFFAHSISAHGNGIPQCLPALAAYLHGQEASLQIVKNDLQKTKQQLQQAIGKWPPGHYCILAKGPCPAGFFRSSGYMRALKIYAASNTYITPVTFGDSKITCHGPCGKYGQWIGELYITACCK
;
A
#
# COMPACT_ATOMS: atom_id res chain seq x y z
N MET A 1 -1.80 17.65 -25.50
CA MET A 1 -2.66 18.86 -25.56
C MET A 1 -2.05 20.09 -24.87
N LYS A 2 -1.56 20.02 -23.62
CA LYS A 2 -1.02 21.19 -22.90
C LYS A 2 0.24 21.82 -23.53
N LEU A 3 1.14 21.01 -24.10
CA LEU A 3 2.37 21.48 -24.75
C LEU A 3 2.10 22.26 -26.05
N VAL A 4 1.13 21.81 -26.85
CA VAL A 4 0.73 22.45 -28.10
C VAL A 4 0.09 23.82 -27.82
N LEU A 5 -0.74 23.90 -26.78
CA LEU A 5 -1.34 25.16 -26.33
C LEU A 5 -0.27 26.17 -25.88
N PHE A 6 0.78 25.71 -25.19
CA PHE A 6 1.88 26.55 -24.72
C PHE A 6 2.70 27.13 -25.89
N ILE A 7 3.01 26.31 -26.90
CA ILE A 7 3.74 26.74 -28.10
C ILE A 7 2.92 27.75 -28.90
N VAL A 8 1.62 27.53 -29.06
CA VAL A 8 0.72 28.46 -29.77
C VAL A 8 0.62 29.81 -29.05
N VAL A 9 0.53 29.83 -27.72
CA VAL A 9 0.53 31.07 -26.93
C VAL A 9 1.84 31.83 -27.08
N VAL A 10 2.99 31.15 -26.99
CA VAL A 10 4.31 31.80 -27.17
C VAL A 10 4.45 32.41 -28.56
N ILE A 11 4.01 31.71 -29.60
CA ILE A 11 4.05 32.19 -30.99
C ILE A 11 3.16 33.43 -31.17
N ILE A 12 1.92 33.41 -30.67
CA ILE A 12 0.99 34.56 -30.76
C ILE A 12 1.56 35.79 -30.04
N CYS A 13 2.23 35.60 -28.91
CA CYS A 13 2.88 36.68 -28.16
C CYS A 13 4.07 37.32 -28.91
N PHE A 14 4.82 36.55 -29.70
CA PHE A 14 5.91 37.08 -30.52
C PHE A 14 5.40 37.89 -31.72
N PHE A 15 4.32 37.47 -32.37
CA PHE A 15 3.81 38.15 -33.57
C PHE A 15 2.95 39.40 -33.29
N ALA A 16 2.49 39.61 -32.05
CA ALA A 16 1.76 40.83 -31.67
C ALA A 16 2.65 42.08 -31.50
N HIS A 17 3.98 41.97 -31.65
CA HIS A 17 4.94 43.06 -31.43
C HIS A 17 5.21 43.98 -32.63
N SER A 18 4.48 43.87 -33.75
CA SER A 18 4.72 44.71 -34.94
C SER A 18 3.85 45.97 -35.03
N ILE A 19 3.15 46.40 -33.99
CA ILE A 19 2.40 47.66 -33.98
C ILE A 19 2.95 48.56 -32.87
N SER A 20 3.80 49.52 -33.26
CA SER A 20 4.33 50.57 -32.38
C SER A 20 3.22 51.43 -31.77
N ALA A 21 3.26 51.61 -30.45
CA ALA A 21 2.73 52.80 -29.78
C ALA A 21 3.63 53.14 -28.58
N HIS A 22 4.03 54.42 -28.51
CA HIS A 22 4.77 55.03 -27.41
C HIS A 22 4.17 54.75 -26.02
N GLY A 23 5.03 54.46 -25.03
CA GLY A 23 4.70 54.53 -23.60
C GLY A 23 5.21 53.33 -22.81
N ASN A 24 5.81 53.59 -21.63
CA ASN A 24 6.29 52.65 -20.62
C ASN A 24 5.36 51.43 -20.36
N GLY A 25 5.40 50.42 -21.23
CA GLY A 25 4.54 49.24 -21.14
C GLY A 25 5.37 47.98 -20.94
N ILE A 26 5.36 47.44 -19.73
CA ILE A 26 5.91 46.11 -19.45
C ILE A 26 5.22 45.09 -20.38
N PRO A 27 5.96 44.22 -21.11
CA PRO A 27 5.37 43.21 -21.98
C PRO A 27 4.30 42.40 -21.23
N GLN A 28 3.08 42.34 -21.77
CA GLN A 28 1.90 41.75 -21.11
C GLN A 28 2.07 40.27 -20.68
N CYS A 29 3.11 39.58 -21.18
CA CYS A 29 3.43 38.19 -20.86
C CYS A 29 4.31 38.02 -19.61
N LEU A 30 5.07 39.04 -19.20
CA LEU A 30 5.93 38.99 -18.01
C LEU A 30 5.13 38.81 -16.71
N PRO A 31 4.01 39.52 -16.49
CA PRO A 31 3.17 39.31 -15.30
C PRO A 31 2.56 37.90 -15.26
N ALA A 32 2.14 37.36 -16.41
CA ALA A 32 1.56 36.02 -16.50
C ALA A 32 2.60 34.93 -16.18
N LEU A 33 3.83 35.08 -16.66
CA LEU A 33 4.93 34.18 -16.32
C LEU A 33 5.31 34.27 -14.84
N ALA A 34 5.37 35.47 -14.27
CA ALA A 34 5.65 35.66 -12.85
C ALA A 34 4.57 35.00 -11.97
N ALA A 35 3.30 35.17 -12.32
CA ALA A 35 2.20 34.49 -11.63
C ALA A 35 2.29 32.96 -11.74
N TYR A 36 2.68 32.42 -12.90
CA TYR A 36 2.89 30.99 -13.09
C TYR A 36 4.03 30.44 -12.23
N LEU A 37 5.18 31.13 -12.21
CA LEU A 37 6.34 30.71 -11.41
C LEU A 37 6.04 30.76 -9.90
N HIS A 38 5.37 31.82 -9.43
CA HIS A 38 4.90 31.88 -8.04
C HIS A 38 3.90 30.77 -7.71
N GLY A 39 3.01 30.42 -8.65
CA GLY A 39 2.09 29.28 -8.49
C GLY A 39 2.80 27.93 -8.38
N GLN A 40 3.87 27.73 -9.16
CA GLN A 40 4.72 26.54 -9.08
C GLN A 40 5.45 26.46 -7.74
N GLU A 41 6.02 27.57 -7.26
CA GLU A 41 6.70 27.63 -5.97
C GLU A 41 5.74 27.32 -4.82
N ALA A 42 4.55 27.92 -4.81
CA ALA A 42 3.53 27.64 -3.80
C ALA A 42 3.11 26.16 -3.80
N SER A 43 2.90 25.57 -4.98
CA SER A 43 2.56 24.15 -5.12
C SER A 43 3.68 23.24 -4.61
N LEU A 44 4.94 23.57 -4.90
CA LEU A 44 6.10 22.81 -4.43
C LEU A 44 6.20 22.85 -2.90
N GLN A 45 5.95 24.01 -2.27
CA GLN A 45 5.95 24.11 -0.82
C GLN A 45 4.82 23.31 -0.18
N ILE A 46 3.63 23.30 -0.78
CA ILE A 46 2.51 22.46 -0.30
C ILE A 46 2.90 20.99 -0.33
N VAL A 47 3.41 20.49 -1.47
CA VAL A 47 3.81 19.08 -1.61
C VAL A 47 4.92 18.72 -0.60
N LYS A 48 5.88 19.62 -0.37
CA LYS A 48 6.94 19.41 0.62
C LYS A 48 6.38 19.29 2.04
N ASN A 49 5.43 20.15 2.40
CA ASN A 49 4.78 20.13 3.71
C ASN A 49 3.94 18.86 3.90
N ASP A 50 3.18 18.45 2.88
CA ASP A 50 2.37 17.22 2.91
C ASP A 50 3.24 15.97 3.04
N LEU A 51 4.38 15.93 2.35
CA LEU A 51 5.35 14.84 2.49
C LEU A 51 5.91 14.77 3.92
N GLN A 52 6.29 15.90 4.50
CA GLN A 52 6.79 15.96 5.88
C GLN A 52 5.73 15.50 6.89
N LYS A 53 4.49 15.98 6.74
CA LYS A 53 3.36 15.59 7.58
C LYS A 53 3.06 14.10 7.48
N THR A 54 3.01 13.56 6.25
CA THR A 54 2.79 12.14 6.00
C THR A 54 3.88 11.29 6.63
N LYS A 55 5.15 11.72 6.53
CA LYS A 55 6.29 11.04 7.17
C LYS A 55 6.14 10.98 8.69
N GLN A 56 5.76 12.10 9.32
CA GLN A 56 5.52 12.16 10.77
C GLN A 56 4.35 11.25 11.19
N GLN A 57 3.25 11.27 10.45
CA GLN A 57 2.09 10.41 10.72
C GLN A 57 2.46 8.92 10.59
N LEU A 58 3.22 8.55 9.56
CA LEU A 58 3.70 7.18 9.39
C LEU A 58 4.58 6.76 10.57
N GLN A 59 5.54 7.60 10.96
CA GLN A 59 6.40 7.34 12.12
C GLN A 59 5.61 7.10 13.41
N GLN A 60 4.52 7.86 13.62
CA GLN A 60 3.64 7.70 14.78
C GLN A 60 2.76 6.44 14.71
N ALA A 61 2.51 5.92 13.50
CA ALA A 61 1.68 4.75 13.24
C ALA A 61 2.48 3.43 13.15
N ILE A 62 3.80 3.48 13.00
CA ILE A 62 4.64 2.27 13.01
C ILE A 62 4.37 1.47 14.29
N GLY A 63 4.04 0.19 14.12
CA GLY A 63 3.74 -0.72 15.22
C GLY A 63 2.36 -0.55 15.85
N LYS A 64 1.55 0.41 15.40
CA LYS A 64 0.17 0.58 15.85
C LYS A 64 -0.80 0.02 14.83
N TRP A 65 -1.67 -0.87 15.31
CA TRP A 65 -2.77 -1.39 14.51
C TRP A 65 -3.97 -0.42 14.59
N PRO A 66 -4.73 -0.24 13.51
CA PRO A 66 -6.00 0.49 13.57
C PRO A 66 -6.93 -0.08 14.65
N PRO A 67 -7.88 0.72 15.15
CA PRO A 67 -8.95 0.20 16.02
C PRO A 67 -9.75 -0.89 15.30
N GLY A 68 -10.06 -1.98 16.01
CA GLY A 68 -10.83 -3.10 15.47
C GLY A 68 -10.40 -4.44 16.07
N HIS A 69 -11.07 -5.50 15.61
CA HIS A 69 -10.76 -6.88 16.00
C HIS A 69 -10.03 -7.59 14.86
N TYR A 70 -8.87 -8.16 15.18
CA TYR A 70 -8.00 -8.77 14.19
C TYR A 70 -7.43 -10.06 14.73
N CYS A 71 -7.45 -11.11 13.92
CA CYS A 71 -6.65 -12.31 14.15
C CYS A 71 -5.68 -12.47 12.98
N ILE A 72 -4.39 -12.57 13.29
CA ILE A 72 -3.33 -12.82 12.31
C ILE A 72 -2.70 -14.17 12.60
N LEU A 73 -2.25 -14.89 11.57
CA LEU A 73 -1.51 -16.14 11.76
C LEU A 73 -0.22 -15.85 12.52
N ALA A 74 0.00 -16.62 13.59
CA ALA A 74 1.14 -16.41 14.46
C ALA A 74 2.42 -16.98 13.83
N LYS A 75 3.54 -16.28 14.05
CA LYS A 75 4.90 -16.77 13.79
C LYS A 75 5.79 -16.26 14.93
N GLY A 76 6.01 -17.11 15.93
CA GLY A 76 6.68 -16.70 17.17
C GLY A 76 5.78 -15.86 18.09
N PRO A 77 6.38 -14.99 18.93
CA PRO A 77 5.64 -14.14 19.87
C PRO A 77 4.61 -13.22 19.17
N CYS A 78 3.48 -12.96 19.84
CA CYS A 78 2.47 -12.06 19.30
C CYS A 78 2.91 -10.58 19.37
N PRO A 79 2.54 -9.75 18.38
CA PRO A 79 2.75 -8.30 18.46
C PRO A 79 2.10 -7.70 19.71
N ALA A 80 2.62 -6.56 20.15
CA ALA A 80 2.07 -5.85 21.29
C ALA A 80 0.56 -5.59 21.14
N GLY A 81 -0.21 -5.92 22.18
CA GLY A 81 -1.66 -5.78 22.19
C GLY A 81 -2.44 -6.94 21.54
N PHE A 82 -1.77 -7.97 21.03
CA PHE A 82 -2.40 -9.21 20.59
C PHE A 82 -2.14 -10.34 21.59
N PHE A 83 -3.13 -11.21 21.74
CA PHE A 83 -3.10 -12.40 22.58
C PHE A 83 -3.00 -13.64 21.72
N ARG A 84 -2.17 -14.60 22.14
CA ARG A 84 -2.02 -15.85 21.42
C ARG A 84 -3.22 -16.75 21.66
N SER A 85 -3.78 -17.31 20.59
CA SER A 85 -4.80 -18.34 20.63
C SER A 85 -4.39 -19.47 19.69
N SER A 86 -4.64 -20.71 20.08
CA SER A 86 -4.35 -21.86 19.24
C SER A 86 -5.37 -22.98 19.44
N GLY A 87 -5.52 -23.79 18.41
CA GLY A 87 -6.39 -24.95 18.41
C GLY A 87 -5.98 -25.94 17.32
N TYR A 88 -6.58 -27.12 17.37
CA TYR A 88 -6.35 -28.15 16.38
C TYR A 88 -7.58 -29.01 16.15
N MET A 89 -7.64 -29.64 14.97
CA MET A 89 -8.62 -30.67 14.62
C MET A 89 -7.89 -31.95 14.19
N ARG A 90 -8.23 -33.08 14.81
CA ARG A 90 -7.66 -34.41 14.57
C ARG A 90 -8.70 -35.49 14.86
N ALA A 91 -8.82 -36.60 14.11
CA ALA A 91 -8.39 -36.79 12.73
C ALA A 91 -9.55 -36.41 11.78
N LEU A 92 -9.25 -35.72 10.70
CA LEU A 92 -10.22 -35.32 9.67
C LEU A 92 -10.30 -36.40 8.58
N LYS A 93 -11.50 -36.80 8.19
CA LYS A 93 -11.72 -37.67 7.04
C LYS A 93 -11.54 -36.89 5.74
N ILE A 94 -10.68 -37.36 4.85
CA ILE A 94 -10.47 -36.80 3.51
C ILE A 94 -10.86 -37.81 2.42
N TYR A 95 -11.07 -37.34 1.19
CA TYR A 95 -11.59 -38.19 0.10
C TYR A 95 -10.71 -39.42 -0.19
N ALA A 96 -9.39 -39.29 -0.25
CA ALA A 96 -8.49 -40.43 -0.39
C ALA A 96 -7.22 -40.25 0.42
N ALA A 97 -6.63 -41.37 0.80
CA ALA A 97 -5.48 -41.43 1.69
C ALA A 97 -4.14 -41.21 0.95
N SER A 98 -4.08 -40.19 0.09
CA SER A 98 -2.91 -39.90 -0.75
C SER A 98 -2.46 -38.46 -0.61
N ASN A 99 -1.19 -38.21 -0.95
CA ASN A 99 -0.60 -36.87 -0.96
C ASN A 99 -1.21 -35.94 -2.03
N THR A 100 -2.15 -36.43 -2.85
CA THR A 100 -2.93 -35.59 -3.78
C THR A 100 -4.02 -34.80 -3.04
N TYR A 101 -4.53 -35.32 -1.93
CA TYR A 101 -5.64 -34.71 -1.17
C TYR A 101 -5.20 -34.06 0.14
N ILE A 102 -3.93 -34.24 0.53
CA ILE A 102 -3.31 -33.54 1.64
C ILE A 102 -1.87 -33.21 1.30
N THR A 103 -1.53 -31.92 1.42
CA THR A 103 -0.17 -31.43 1.30
C THR A 103 0.29 -30.97 2.67
N PRO A 104 1.13 -31.77 3.37
CA PRO A 104 1.69 -31.35 4.65
C PRO A 104 2.50 -30.06 4.49
N VAL A 105 2.23 -29.07 5.34
CA VAL A 105 2.92 -27.78 5.29
C VAL A 105 2.91 -27.13 6.68
N THR A 106 3.98 -26.42 7.01
CA THR A 106 4.05 -25.54 8.18
C THR A 106 4.08 -24.09 7.70
N PHE A 107 3.25 -23.24 8.28
CA PHE A 107 3.18 -21.81 7.96
C PHE A 107 3.04 -21.01 9.25
N GLY A 108 4.10 -20.26 9.57
CA GLY A 108 4.26 -19.69 10.90
C GLY A 108 4.28 -20.79 11.96
N ASP A 109 3.45 -20.66 12.98
CA ASP A 109 3.26 -21.64 14.05
C ASP A 109 2.04 -22.55 13.81
N SER A 110 1.46 -22.50 12.61
CA SER A 110 0.34 -23.34 12.16
C SER A 110 0.83 -24.44 11.22
N LYS A 111 0.07 -25.52 11.08
CA LYS A 111 0.41 -26.60 10.16
C LYS A 111 -0.80 -27.42 9.69
N ILE A 112 -0.68 -27.94 8.48
CA ILE A 112 -1.50 -29.02 7.94
C ILE A 112 -0.60 -30.25 7.89
N THR A 113 -1.08 -31.40 8.37
CA THR A 113 -0.26 -32.62 8.38
C THR A 113 -1.13 -33.88 8.35
N CYS A 114 -0.48 -35.02 8.11
CA CYS A 114 -1.14 -36.31 8.19
C CYS A 114 -1.27 -36.80 9.65
N HIS A 115 -2.36 -37.49 9.96
CA HIS A 115 -2.53 -38.22 11.22
C HIS A 115 -1.62 -39.45 11.22
N GLY A 116 -0.40 -39.29 11.73
CA GLY A 116 0.66 -40.29 11.58
C GLY A 116 1.15 -40.40 10.12
N PRO A 117 1.75 -41.54 9.72
CA PRO A 117 2.10 -41.77 8.32
C PRO A 117 0.85 -41.66 7.43
N CYS A 118 0.93 -40.85 6.36
CA CYS A 118 -0.18 -40.69 5.42
C CYS A 118 -0.60 -42.07 4.86
N GLY A 119 -1.90 -42.39 4.90
CA GLY A 119 -2.41 -43.69 4.47
C GLY A 119 -2.62 -44.72 5.59
N LYS A 120 -1.96 -44.56 6.75
CA LYS A 120 -1.99 -45.56 7.83
C LYS A 120 -3.41 -45.86 8.35
N TYR A 121 -4.25 -44.83 8.43
CA TYR A 121 -5.61 -44.93 9.00
C TYR A 121 -6.70 -44.75 7.93
N GLY A 122 -6.43 -45.23 6.71
CA GLY A 122 -7.34 -45.06 5.59
C GLY A 122 -7.59 -43.57 5.30
N GLN A 123 -8.85 -43.17 5.21
CA GLN A 123 -9.24 -41.78 4.89
C GLN A 123 -9.15 -40.82 6.08
N TRP A 124 -8.97 -41.29 7.31
CA TRP A 124 -8.90 -40.46 8.52
C TRP A 124 -7.47 -39.95 8.77
N ILE A 125 -6.96 -39.18 7.82
CA ILE A 125 -5.55 -38.77 7.82
C ILE A 125 -5.34 -37.27 7.91
N GLY A 126 -6.36 -36.42 7.89
CA GLY A 126 -6.14 -34.97 7.96
C GLY A 126 -5.94 -34.46 9.38
N GLU A 127 -4.97 -33.57 9.58
CA GLU A 127 -4.84 -32.76 10.78
C GLU A 127 -4.61 -31.30 10.43
N LEU A 128 -5.29 -30.42 11.17
CA LEU A 128 -5.12 -28.97 11.05
C LEU A 128 -4.80 -28.40 12.42
N TYR A 129 -3.70 -27.66 12.51
CA TYR A 129 -3.31 -26.89 13.69
C TYR A 129 -3.27 -25.43 13.28
N ILE A 130 -4.07 -24.60 13.95
CA ILE A 130 -4.10 -23.16 13.71
C ILE A 130 -3.64 -22.45 14.97
N THR A 131 -2.67 -21.54 14.79
CA THR A 131 -2.20 -20.63 15.81
C THR A 131 -2.34 -19.21 15.28
N ALA A 132 -3.02 -18.37 16.04
CA ALA A 132 -3.25 -16.97 15.73
C ALA A 132 -2.86 -16.06 16.89
N CYS A 133 -2.59 -14.80 16.56
CA CYS A 133 -2.54 -13.68 17.49
C CYS A 133 -3.80 -12.86 17.27
N CYS A 134 -4.62 -12.70 18.30
CA CYS A 134 -5.91 -12.00 18.23
C CYS A 134 -5.96 -10.78 19.16
N LYS A 135 -6.63 -9.71 18.71
CA LYS A 135 -6.91 -8.48 19.45
C LYS A 135 -8.37 -8.10 19.26
#